data_AF-A0A7X9G918-F1
#
_entry.id   AF-A0A7X9G918-F1
#
_cell.length_a   1.000
_cell.length_b   1.000
_cell.length_c   1.000
_cell.angle_alpha   90.00
_cell.angle_beta   90.00
_cell.angle_gamma   90.00
#
_symmetry.space_group_name_H-M   'P 1'
#
loop_
_entity.id
_entity.type
_entity.pdbx_description
1 polymer ?
#
loop_
_entity_poly.entity_id
_entity_poly.type
_entity_poly.pdbx_seq_one_letter_code
_entity_poly.pdbx_strand_id
1 'polypeptide(L)'
;MRVRTALLLGAMCCWLSCRPVDEGTYYHQAMASLDNKDYGAAAEAFQRALLNKENTLSAHLQLAMMFERQEERLPLAVWHYRAYLAMAPPDDGQVDAVRQWLERTERALLASLRLKLDQASDEERVMRVKLLEEHAQRQKNWISMLEQENRQLRESLAEERKVGK
;
A
#
# COMPACT_ATOMS: atom_id res chain seq x y z
N MET A 1 3.92 -68.94 39.40
CA MET A 1 3.40 -68.32 40.65
C MET A 1 3.71 -66.82 40.62
N ARG A 2 2.67 -65.98 40.76
CA ARG A 2 2.63 -64.60 41.30
C ARG A 2 3.52 -63.56 40.59
N VAL A 3 3.00 -62.82 39.60
CA VAL A 3 2.25 -61.54 39.69
C VAL A 3 2.89 -60.48 40.59
N ARG A 4 3.28 -59.35 39.97
CA ARG A 4 3.41 -57.95 40.47
C ARG A 4 4.09 -57.16 39.33
N THR A 5 3.73 -55.96 38.90
CA THR A 5 2.87 -54.89 39.41
C THR A 5 2.75 -53.86 38.29
N ALA A 6 1.54 -53.39 38.01
CA ALA A 6 1.30 -52.22 37.20
C ALA A 6 1.80 -50.96 37.93
N LEU A 7 2.47 -50.06 37.21
CA LEU A 7 2.64 -48.68 37.62
C LEU A 7 2.30 -47.78 36.43
N LEU A 8 1.09 -47.23 36.51
CA LEU A 8 0.62 -46.11 35.72
C LEU A 8 1.34 -44.86 36.21
N LEU A 9 2.20 -44.30 35.35
CA LEU A 9 2.58 -42.89 35.34
C LEU A 9 2.26 -42.45 33.90
N GLY A 10 1.25 -41.63 33.63
CA GLY A 10 0.96 -40.40 34.33
C GLY A 10 1.95 -39.32 33.90
N ALA A 11 2.06 -39.05 32.59
CA ALA A 11 2.78 -37.89 32.06
C ALA A 11 2.00 -37.29 30.89
N MET A 12 1.02 -36.48 31.26
CA MET A 12 0.33 -35.51 30.43
C MET A 12 1.33 -34.41 30.06
N CYS A 13 2.17 -34.65 29.05
CA CYS A 13 3.05 -33.63 28.48
C CYS A 13 2.36 -33.01 27.27
N CYS A 14 1.45 -32.05 27.52
CA CYS A 14 0.91 -31.18 26.49
C CYS A 14 1.57 -29.81 26.62
N TRP A 15 2.79 -29.67 26.08
CA TRP A 15 3.40 -28.40 25.70
C TRP A 15 3.92 -28.66 24.28
N LEU A 16 3.08 -28.47 23.27
CA LEU A 16 3.12 -27.25 22.47
C LEU A 16 4.56 -26.85 22.12
N SER A 17 4.97 -27.23 20.90
CA SER A 17 6.07 -26.61 20.15
C SER A 17 7.52 -26.80 20.65
N CYS A 18 7.96 -28.05 20.85
CA CYS A 18 9.34 -28.39 20.55
C CYS A 18 9.43 -28.79 19.06
N ARG A 19 9.34 -27.81 18.16
CA ARG A 19 10.05 -27.97 16.87
C ARG A 19 11.52 -27.73 17.21
N PRO A 20 12.41 -28.71 17.04
CA PRO A 20 13.83 -28.39 16.96
C PRO A 20 14.00 -27.61 15.65
N VAL A 21 14.02 -26.27 15.72
CA VAL A 21 14.57 -25.44 14.64
C VAL A 21 16.00 -25.14 15.03
N ASP A 22 16.87 -26.06 14.69
CA ASP A 22 18.29 -25.82 14.46
C ASP A 22 18.61 -26.67 13.22
N GLU A 23 19.30 -26.24 12.16
CA GLU A 23 20.55 -25.49 12.14
C GLU A 23 20.68 -24.76 10.79
N GLY A 24 20.22 -23.52 10.71
CA GLY A 24 20.41 -22.68 9.51
C GLY A 24 20.09 -21.24 9.81
N THR A 25 21.02 -20.33 9.49
CA THR A 25 20.84 -18.88 9.64
C THR A 25 19.51 -18.44 9.03
N TYR A 26 18.89 -17.37 9.55
CA TYR A 26 17.64 -16.84 9.01
C TYR A 26 17.79 -16.50 7.51
N TYR A 27 19.00 -16.18 7.07
CA TYR A 27 19.32 -16.01 5.66
C TYR A 27 19.12 -17.29 4.84
N HIS A 28 19.58 -18.45 5.30
CA HIS A 28 19.36 -19.72 4.58
C HIS A 28 17.89 -20.12 4.57
N GLN A 29 17.16 -19.86 5.65
CA GLN A 29 15.71 -20.08 5.70
C GLN A 29 15.01 -19.21 4.64
N ALA A 30 15.42 -17.94 4.52
CA ALA A 30 14.88 -17.03 3.52
C ALA A 30 15.17 -17.49 2.08
N MET A 31 16.38 -17.97 1.81
CA MET A 31 16.75 -18.56 0.51
C MET A 31 15.91 -19.80 0.19
N ALA A 32 15.72 -20.71 1.15
CA ALA A 32 14.87 -21.87 0.97
C ALA A 32 13.40 -21.48 0.71
N SER A 33 12.89 -20.45 1.39
CA SER A 33 11.55 -19.91 1.11
C SER A 33 11.46 -19.30 -0.30
N LEU A 34 12.50 -18.60 -0.77
CA LEU A 34 12.57 -18.08 -2.14
C LEU A 34 12.53 -19.20 -3.20
N ASP A 35 13.29 -20.28 -2.99
CA ASP A 35 13.30 -21.43 -3.89
C ASP A 35 11.91 -22.10 -3.97
N ASN A 36 11.19 -22.10 -2.85
CA ASN A 36 9.81 -22.55 -2.76
C ASN A 36 8.78 -21.52 -3.27
N LYS A 37 9.23 -20.36 -3.76
CA LYS A 37 8.40 -19.22 -4.21
C LYS A 37 7.47 -18.65 -3.14
N ASP A 38 7.76 -18.92 -1.88
CA ASP A 38 7.06 -18.30 -0.75
C ASP A 38 7.72 -16.95 -0.44
N TYR A 39 7.34 -15.95 -1.23
CA TYR A 39 7.88 -14.59 -1.08
C TYR A 39 7.50 -13.94 0.26
N GLY A 40 6.41 -14.38 0.90
CA GLY A 40 5.99 -13.87 2.21
C GLY A 40 6.93 -14.36 3.30
N ALA A 41 7.10 -15.68 3.40
CA ALA A 41 8.00 -16.29 4.37
C ALA A 41 9.46 -15.87 4.12
N ALA A 42 9.88 -15.76 2.86
CA ALA A 42 11.22 -15.29 2.51
C ALA A 42 11.49 -13.87 3.02
N ALA A 43 10.52 -12.94 2.86
CA ALA A 43 10.71 -11.56 3.29
C ALA A 43 10.83 -11.49 4.82
N GLU A 44 10.00 -12.23 5.56
CA GLU A 44 10.07 -12.30 7.01
C GLU A 44 11.42 -12.87 7.49
N ALA A 45 11.88 -13.96 6.86
CA ALA A 45 13.15 -14.58 7.21
C ALA A 45 14.35 -13.66 6.90
N PHE A 46 14.36 -12.94 5.76
CA PHE A 46 15.41 -11.95 5.49
C PHE A 46 15.38 -10.78 6.48
N GLN A 47 14.20 -10.32 6.90
CA GLN A 47 14.08 -9.28 7.93
C GLN A 47 14.65 -9.77 9.26
N ARG A 48 14.39 -11.02 9.65
CA ARG A 48 15.02 -11.65 10.82
C ARG A 48 16.53 -11.78 10.67
N ALA A 49 17.03 -12.09 9.47
CA ALA A 49 18.47 -12.12 9.20
C ALA A 49 19.11 -10.74 9.42
N LEU A 50 18.47 -9.66 8.95
CA LEU A 50 18.90 -8.29 9.19
C LEU A 50 18.93 -7.94 10.69
N LEU A 51 17.91 -8.33 11.44
CA LEU A 51 17.84 -8.09 12.90
C LEU A 51 18.98 -8.82 13.65
N ASN A 52 19.35 -10.01 13.21
CA ASN A 52 20.45 -10.80 13.80
C ASN A 52 21.82 -10.48 13.20
N LYS A 53 21.92 -9.49 12.31
CA LYS A 53 23.14 -9.10 11.59
C LYS A 53 23.78 -10.22 10.77
N GLU A 54 22.96 -11.16 10.31
CA GLU A 54 23.38 -12.28 9.47
C GLU A 54 23.31 -11.87 8.00
N ASN A 55 24.41 -12.00 7.27
CA ASN A 55 24.48 -11.73 5.82
C ASN A 55 23.78 -10.42 5.41
N THR A 56 24.00 -9.34 6.18
CA THR A 56 23.21 -8.11 6.09
C THR A 56 23.19 -7.52 4.68
N LEU A 57 24.35 -7.45 4.04
CA LEU A 57 24.50 -6.93 2.68
C LEU A 57 23.62 -7.72 1.70
N SER A 58 23.75 -9.05 1.67
CA SER A 58 22.95 -9.91 0.80
C SER A 58 21.46 -9.88 1.14
N ALA A 59 21.09 -9.82 2.42
CA ALA A 59 19.69 -9.74 2.84
C ALA A 59 19.02 -8.44 2.39
N HIS A 60 19.72 -7.30 2.44
CA HIS A 60 19.23 -6.06 1.84
C HIS A 60 19.03 -6.21 0.33
N LEU A 61 19.98 -6.81 -0.39
CA LEU A 61 19.86 -6.99 -1.83
C LEU A 61 18.64 -7.84 -2.22
N GLN A 62 18.45 -8.98 -1.54
CA GLN A 62 17.34 -9.89 -1.81
C GLN A 62 15.99 -9.22 -1.53
N LEU A 63 15.86 -8.52 -0.39
CA LEU A 63 14.63 -7.78 -0.07
C LEU A 63 14.33 -6.68 -1.09
N ALA A 64 15.36 -5.97 -1.58
CA ALA A 64 15.18 -4.95 -2.61
C ALA A 64 14.61 -5.56 -3.91
N MET A 65 15.22 -6.64 -4.40
CA MET A 65 14.78 -7.34 -5.61
C MET A 65 13.38 -7.93 -5.48
N MET A 66 13.01 -8.41 -4.29
CA MET A 66 11.67 -8.91 -4.01
C MET A 66 10.62 -7.78 -4.04
N PHE A 67 10.91 -6.65 -3.40
CA PHE A 67 9.99 -5.52 -3.32
C PHE A 67 9.89 -4.72 -4.62
N GLU A 68 10.93 -4.70 -5.46
CA GLU A 68 10.90 -4.02 -6.77
C GLU A 68 9.77 -4.54 -7.67
N ARG A 69 9.38 -5.82 -7.50
CA ARG A 69 8.30 -6.45 -8.27
C ARG A 69 6.88 -6.06 -7.81
N GLN A 70 6.77 -5.31 -6.71
CA GLN A 70 5.49 -4.94 -6.10
C GLN A 70 5.37 -3.42 -6.11
N GLU A 71 4.46 -2.87 -6.92
CA GLU A 71 4.32 -1.41 -7.10
C GLU A 71 4.13 -0.66 -5.77
N GLU A 72 3.33 -1.24 -4.87
CA GLU A 72 3.05 -0.72 -3.53
C GLU A 72 4.28 -0.68 -2.61
N ARG A 73 5.29 -1.52 -2.90
CA ARG A 73 6.51 -1.67 -2.09
C ARG A 73 7.76 -1.10 -2.75
N LEU A 74 7.64 -0.40 -3.88
CA LEU A 74 8.77 0.32 -4.50
C LEU A 74 9.55 1.22 -3.51
N PRO A 75 8.91 1.95 -2.55
CA PRO A 75 9.66 2.71 -1.55
C PRO A 75 10.59 1.85 -0.69
N LEU A 76 10.16 0.64 -0.31
CA LEU A 76 10.97 -0.30 0.45
C LEU A 76 12.13 -0.83 -0.40
N ALA A 77 11.88 -1.13 -1.68
CA ALA A 77 12.93 -1.55 -2.61
C ALA A 77 14.04 -0.50 -2.74
N VAL A 78 13.67 0.77 -2.93
CA VAL A 78 14.61 1.91 -2.98
C VAL A 78 15.43 1.99 -1.68
N TRP A 79 14.78 1.86 -0.52
CA TRP A 79 15.47 1.89 0.77
C TRP A 79 16.51 0.78 0.89
N HIS A 80 16.14 -0.46 0.57
CA HIS A 80 17.05 -1.60 0.66
C HIS A 80 18.22 -1.53 -0.34
N TYR A 81 18.00 -1.07 -1.58
CA TYR A 81 19.08 -0.84 -2.54
C TYR A 81 20.05 0.24 -2.07
N ARG A 82 19.55 1.35 -1.50
CA ARG A 82 20.40 2.39 -0.90
C ARG A 82 21.20 1.87 0.29
N ALA A 83 20.58 1.04 1.14
CA ALA A 83 21.25 0.41 2.27
C ALA A 83 22.37 -0.55 1.81
N TYR A 84 22.13 -1.34 0.75
CA TYR A 84 23.17 -2.15 0.11
C TYR A 84 24.35 -1.27 -0.33
N LEU A 85 24.10 -0.24 -1.14
CA LEU A 85 25.15 0.62 -1.69
C LEU A 85 25.93 1.39 -0.62
N ALA A 86 25.31 1.67 0.53
CA ALA A 86 25.98 2.34 1.65
C ALA A 86 26.95 1.43 2.41
N MET A 87 26.74 0.11 2.37
CA MET A 87 27.54 -0.88 3.11
C MET A 87 28.44 -1.73 2.20
N ALA A 88 28.17 -1.75 0.90
CA ALA A 88 28.92 -2.55 -0.06
C ALA A 88 30.40 -2.11 -0.08
N PRO A 89 31.34 -3.06 -0.07
CA PRO A 89 32.75 -2.73 -0.23
C PRO A 89 33.02 -2.20 -1.66
N PRO A 90 34.06 -1.38 -1.86
CA PRO A 90 34.31 -0.72 -3.15
C PRO A 90 34.56 -1.68 -4.33
N ASP A 91 34.97 -2.92 -4.07
CA ASP A 91 35.26 -3.98 -5.04
C ASP A 91 34.10 -4.97 -5.22
N ASP A 92 32.94 -4.69 -4.62
CA ASP A 92 31.75 -5.52 -4.79
C ASP A 92 31.22 -5.45 -6.23
N GLY A 93 31.25 -6.59 -6.91
CA GLY A 93 30.89 -6.70 -8.33
C GLY A 93 29.42 -6.41 -8.66
N GLN A 94 28.54 -6.26 -7.66
CA GLN A 94 27.13 -5.94 -7.88
C GLN A 94 26.84 -4.44 -7.77
N VAL A 95 27.78 -3.61 -7.30
CA VAL A 95 27.52 -2.17 -7.05
C VAL A 95 26.95 -1.45 -8.27
N ASP A 96 27.54 -1.66 -9.45
CA ASP A 96 27.08 -1.00 -10.67
C ASP A 96 25.70 -1.50 -11.11
N ALA A 97 25.44 -2.80 -10.97
CA ALA A 97 24.14 -3.38 -11.27
C ALA A 97 23.05 -2.84 -10.31
N VAL A 98 23.37 -2.77 -9.01
CA VAL A 98 22.46 -2.25 -7.98
C VAL A 98 22.17 -0.76 -8.19
N ARG A 99 23.14 0.05 -8.62
CA ARG A 99 22.89 1.45 -9.01
C ARG A 99 21.88 1.54 -10.15
N GLN A 100 22.02 0.72 -11.18
CA GLN A 100 21.08 0.71 -12.31
C GLN A 100 19.69 0.23 -11.88
N TRP A 101 19.60 -0.76 -11.00
CA TRP A 101 18.33 -1.25 -10.46
C TRP A 101 17.65 -0.19 -9.59
N LEU A 102 18.41 0.50 -8.74
CA LEU A 102 17.94 1.63 -7.95
C LEU A 102 17.37 2.74 -8.84
N GLU A 103 18.11 3.18 -9.87
CA GLU A 103 17.64 4.22 -10.78
C GLU A 103 16.36 3.82 -11.53
N ARG A 104 16.23 2.55 -11.93
CA ARG A 104 15.00 2.03 -12.54
C ARG A 104 13.85 2.06 -11.55
N THR A 105 14.08 1.62 -10.31
CA THR A 105 13.08 1.56 -9.24
C THR A 105 12.61 2.96 -8.85
N GLU A 106 13.52 3.93 -8.74
CA GLU A 106 13.19 5.33 -8.45
C GLU A 106 12.37 5.97 -9.57
N ARG A 107 12.69 5.68 -10.84
CA ARG A 107 11.88 6.13 -11.98
C ARG A 107 10.48 5.54 -11.94
N ALA A 108 10.34 4.25 -11.63
CA ALA A 108 9.04 3.59 -11.50
C ALA A 108 8.22 4.20 -10.34
N LEU A 109 8.87 4.44 -9.19
CA LEU A 109 8.24 5.08 -8.04
C LEU A 109 7.77 6.51 -8.36
N LEU A 110 8.61 7.31 -9.04
CA LEU A 110 8.23 8.67 -9.46
C LEU A 110 7.05 8.65 -10.44
N ALA A 111 7.01 7.69 -11.37
CA ALA A 111 5.91 7.54 -12.30
C ALA A 111 4.59 7.20 -11.58
N SER A 112 4.60 6.27 -10.62
CA SER A 112 3.40 5.91 -9.87
C SER A 112 2.92 7.05 -8.98
N LEU A 113 3.83 7.80 -8.36
CA LEU A 113 3.49 8.98 -7.57
C LEU A 113 2.88 10.11 -8.43
N ARG A 114 3.40 10.33 -9.64
CA ARG A 114 2.83 11.31 -10.59
C ARG A 114 1.42 10.92 -11.01
N LEU A 115 1.20 9.65 -11.36
CA LEU A 115 -0.12 9.17 -11.75
C LEU A 115 -1.16 9.38 -10.62
N LYS A 116 -0.79 9.06 -9.38
CA LYS A 116 -1.68 9.28 -8.22
C LYS A 116 -1.99 10.75 -7.99
N LEU A 117 -1.02 11.64 -8.20
CA LEU A 117 -1.21 13.09 -8.10
C LEU A 117 -2.17 13.61 -9.18
N ASP A 118 -1.99 13.14 -10.43
CA ASP A 118 -2.85 13.53 -11.55
C ASP A 118 -4.28 13.05 -11.34
N GLN A 119 -4.47 11.81 -10.86
CA GLN A 119 -5.78 11.26 -10.50
C GLN A 119 -6.47 12.07 -9.41
N ALA A 120 -5.75 12.42 -8.34
CA ALA A 120 -6.30 13.26 -7.27
C ALA A 120 -6.72 14.65 -7.81
N SER A 121 -5.91 15.25 -8.69
CA SER A 121 -6.26 16.52 -9.33
C SER A 121 -7.50 16.42 -10.23
N ASP A 122 -7.63 15.32 -10.97
CA ASP A 122 -8.80 15.06 -11.81
C ASP A 122 -10.08 14.86 -10.97
N GLU A 123 -10.00 14.16 -9.85
CA GLU A 123 -11.12 13.98 -8.91
C GLU A 123 -11.60 15.33 -8.35
N GLU A 124 -10.67 16.19 -7.92
CA GLU A 124 -10.98 17.55 -7.47
C GLU A 124 -11.66 18.38 -8.57
N ARG A 125 -11.15 18.28 -9.82
CA ARG A 125 -11.74 18.97 -10.98
C ARG A 125 -13.17 18.50 -11.24
N VAL A 126 -13.42 17.18 -11.22
CA VAL A 126 -14.75 16.60 -11.43
C VAL A 126 -15.72 17.08 -10.35
N MET A 127 -15.31 17.06 -9.08
CA MET A 127 -16.14 17.54 -7.98
C MET A 127 -16.50 19.03 -8.15
N ARG A 128 -15.53 19.85 -8.56
CA ARG A 128 -15.75 21.28 -8.80
C ARG A 128 -16.75 21.54 -9.92
N VAL A 129 -16.65 20.81 -11.03
CA VAL A 129 -17.59 20.91 -12.15
C VAL A 129 -19.00 20.56 -11.69
N LYS A 130 -19.15 19.45 -10.95
CA LYS A 130 -20.45 19.02 -10.42
C LYS A 130 -21.09 20.09 -9.52
N LEU A 131 -20.32 20.70 -8.61
CA LEU A 131 -20.82 21.78 -7.75
C LEU A 131 -21.28 23.00 -8.56
N LEU A 132 -20.54 23.35 -9.61
CA LEU A 132 -20.90 24.47 -10.49
C LEU A 132 -22.18 24.17 -11.26
N GLU A 133 -22.36 22.94 -11.76
CA GLU A 133 -23.59 22.51 -12.43
C GLU A 133 -24.79 22.53 -11.48
N GLU A 134 -24.65 22.00 -10.27
CA GLU A 134 -25.70 22.04 -9.23
C GLU A 134 -26.06 23.48 -8.84
N HIS A 135 -25.07 24.37 -8.78
CA HIS A 135 -25.30 25.79 -8.52
C HIS A 135 -26.02 26.46 -9.69
N ALA A 136 -25.58 26.25 -10.92
CA ALA A 136 -26.21 26.79 -12.12
C ALA A 136 -27.66 26.31 -12.27
N GLN A 137 -27.93 25.03 -11.98
CA GLN A 137 -29.27 24.47 -12.02
C GLN A 137 -30.18 25.11 -10.94
N ARG A 138 -29.67 25.31 -9.73
CA ARG A 138 -30.42 26.03 -8.68
C ARG A 138 -30.74 27.47 -9.09
N GLN A 139 -29.77 28.18 -9.67
CA GLN A 139 -30.00 29.54 -10.19
C GLN A 139 -31.06 29.55 -11.28
N LYS A 140 -31.00 28.61 -12.23
CA LYS A 140 -32.01 28.48 -13.30
C LYS A 140 -33.41 28.24 -12.73
N ASN A 141 -33.53 27.34 -11.76
CA ASN A 141 -34.80 27.05 -11.10
C ASN A 141 -35.35 28.30 -10.37
N TRP A 142 -34.47 29.04 -9.68
CA TRP A 142 -34.85 30.26 -8.98
C TRP A 142 -35.29 31.38 -9.94
N ILE A 143 -34.57 31.59 -11.04
CA ILE A 143 -34.98 32.55 -12.09
C ILE A 143 -36.35 32.18 -12.64
N SER A 144 -36.58 30.90 -12.97
CA SER A 144 -37.86 30.43 -13.46
C SER A 144 -39.01 30.68 -12.46
N MET A 145 -38.75 30.50 -11.16
CA MET A 145 -39.73 30.76 -10.10
C MET A 145 -40.05 32.26 -10.00
N LEU A 146 -39.02 33.11 -9.95
CA LEU A 146 -39.19 34.57 -9.92
C LEU A 146 -39.91 35.10 -11.16
N GLU A 147 -39.66 34.55 -12.34
CA GLU A 147 -40.37 34.91 -13.55
C GLU A 147 -41.86 34.57 -13.46
N GLN A 148 -42.20 33.43 -12.86
CA GLN A 148 -43.58 33.04 -12.63
C GLN A 148 -44.27 33.96 -11.62
N GLU A 149 -43.62 34.24 -10.48
CA GLU A 149 -44.14 35.19 -9.48
C GLU A 149 -44.35 36.58 -10.07
N ASN A 150 -43.38 37.08 -10.85
CA ASN A 150 -43.50 38.36 -11.55
C ASN A 150 -44.68 38.38 -12.54
N ARG A 151 -44.97 37.28 -13.24
CA ARG A 151 -46.15 37.19 -14.10
C ARG A 151 -47.44 37.29 -13.29
N GLN A 152 -47.55 36.52 -12.20
CA GLN A 152 -48.72 36.51 -11.34
C GLN A 152 -49.00 37.88 -10.70
N LEU A 153 -47.96 38.57 -10.21
CA LEU A 153 -48.09 39.91 -9.64
C LEU A 153 -48.54 40.94 -10.68
N ARG A 154 -48.09 40.83 -11.94
CA ARG A 154 -48.55 41.71 -13.01
C ARG A 154 -50.03 41.49 -13.34
N GLU A 155 -50.48 40.24 -13.31
CA GLU A 155 -51.88 39.88 -13.51
C GLU A 155 -52.76 40.40 -12.36
N SER A 156 -52.35 40.21 -11.10
CA SER A 156 -53.12 40.71 -9.95
C SER A 156 -53.25 42.23 -9.93
N LEU A 157 -52.15 42.96 -10.21
CA LEU A 157 -52.17 44.41 -10.32
C LEU A 157 -53.05 44.91 -11.47
N ALA A 158 -53.13 44.15 -12.57
CA ALA A 158 -54.02 44.48 -13.69
C ALA A 158 -55.50 44.32 -13.30
N GLU A 159 -55.84 43.28 -12.52
CA GLU A 159 -57.20 43.08 -12.01
C GLU A 159 -57.58 44.13 -10.97
N GLU A 160 -56.71 44.45 -10.01
CA GLU A 160 -56.97 45.52 -9.02
C GLU A 160 -57.25 46.87 -9.68
N ARG A 161 -56.51 47.21 -10.74
CA ARG A 161 -56.72 48.44 -11.53
C ARG A 161 -58.05 48.47 -12.30
N LYS A 162 -58.63 47.32 -12.63
CA LYS A 162 -59.96 47.24 -13.26
C LYS A 162 -61.07 47.40 -12.25
N VAL A 163 -60.92 46.86 -11.04
CA VAL A 163 -61.92 46.92 -9.97
C VAL A 163 -62.01 48.31 -9.31
N GLY A 164 -60.92 49.07 -9.29
CA GLY A 164 -60.89 50.44 -8.74
C GLY A 164 -61.36 51.56 -9.68
N LYS A 165 -61.90 51.23 -10.87
CA LYS A 165 -62.49 52.17 -11.85
C LYS A 165 -64.00 51.97 -11.95
#